data_AF-A0A2V9KP66-F1
#
_entry.id   AF-A0A2V9KP66-F1
#
_cell.length_a   1.000
_cell.length_b   1.000
_cell.length_c   1.000
_cell.angle_alpha   90.00
_cell.angle_beta   90.00
_cell.angle_gamma   90.00
#
_symmetry.space_group_name_H-M   'P 1'
#
loop_
_entity.id
_entity.type
_entity.pdbx_description
1 polymer ?
#
loop_
_entity_poly.entity_id
_entity_poly.type
_entity_poly.pdbx_seq_one_letter_code
_entity_poly.pdbx_strand_id
1 'polypeptide(L)'
;MRLAEVPTTERDRVFRYSRARALALVCALIVIGSGAVRLGLQRRAWLPFYVAGMLILVLVVAQRLILARFRTTNWLARAGDTGLFIQFRSYLNYGFPAEAPTVVFIPYEEIRRARRVRKRRRVPAMGDRDESSEQVRTVVELELAGDTAPLAQALAAELATPAPKEARWYGSTSTRYKHHPVRLKSPACLEVEWGVVPNARAFLDGLRRYTEIEPPVETSQDYVHLQTKSRDEQEKRLVELAEAGQVMAAITIARQLYGYDLKAARDFVEDLRGGKGRPVDPVIPPASSN
;
A
#
# COMPACT_ATOMS: atom_id res chain seq x y z
N MET A 1 -2.52 0.75 -21.17
CA MET A 1 -2.95 2.08 -21.66
C MET A 1 -2.36 3.18 -20.82
N ARG A 2 -2.13 4.36 -21.39
CA ARG A 2 -1.72 5.57 -20.64
C ARG A 2 -2.91 6.20 -19.95
N LEU A 3 -2.66 7.00 -18.91
CA LEU A 3 -3.74 7.66 -18.16
C LEU A 3 -4.53 8.66 -19.01
N ALA A 4 -3.89 9.32 -19.98
CA ALA A 4 -4.51 10.28 -20.88
C ALA A 4 -5.40 9.62 -21.97
N GLU A 5 -5.20 8.33 -22.24
CA GLU A 5 -5.92 7.57 -23.28
C GLU A 5 -7.23 6.96 -22.77
N VAL A 6 -7.52 7.08 -21.47
CA VAL A 6 -8.71 6.49 -20.86
C VAL A 6 -9.94 7.31 -21.28
N PRO A 7 -10.92 6.72 -21.99
CA PRO A 7 -12.13 7.44 -22.34
C PRO A 7 -12.86 7.90 -21.07
N THR A 8 -13.36 9.13 -21.11
CA THR A 8 -14.13 9.74 -20.02
C THR A 8 -15.56 9.89 -20.50
N THR A 9 -16.47 9.09 -19.96
CA THR A 9 -17.90 9.22 -20.19
C THR A 9 -18.56 9.80 -18.93
N GLU A 10 -19.59 10.63 -19.07
CA GLU A 10 -20.30 11.22 -17.92
C GLU A 10 -21.01 10.16 -17.05
N ARG A 11 -21.29 8.98 -17.61
CA ARG A 11 -21.92 7.85 -16.90
C ARG A 11 -20.92 7.00 -16.12
N ASP A 12 -19.63 7.23 -16.29
CA ASP A 12 -18.59 6.43 -15.66
C ASP A 12 -18.62 6.58 -14.13
N ARG A 13 -18.69 5.46 -13.42
CA ARG A 13 -18.55 5.45 -11.97
C ARG A 13 -17.07 5.45 -11.61
N VAL A 14 -16.59 6.59 -11.09
CA VAL A 14 -15.18 6.77 -10.71
C VAL A 14 -14.98 6.57 -9.21
N PHE A 15 -14.03 5.70 -8.86
CA PHE A 15 -13.65 5.39 -7.48
C PHE A 15 -12.33 6.07 -7.14
N ARG A 16 -12.35 7.01 -6.19
CA ARG A 16 -11.23 7.93 -5.88
C ARG A 16 -10.86 7.92 -4.41
N TYR A 17 -9.60 8.20 -4.07
CA TYR A 17 -9.23 8.36 -2.66
C TYR A 17 -9.90 9.62 -2.09
N SER A 18 -10.47 9.51 -0.89
CA SER A 18 -11.31 10.56 -0.30
C SER A 18 -10.54 11.88 -0.09
N ARG A 19 -11.01 12.94 -0.76
CA ARG A 19 -10.58 14.33 -0.54
C ARG A 19 -11.04 14.86 0.82
N ALA A 20 -12.25 14.47 1.23
CA ALA A 20 -12.85 14.90 2.50
C ALA A 20 -12.03 14.47 3.72
N ARG A 21 -11.46 13.25 3.72
CA ARG A 21 -10.56 12.80 4.80
C ARG A 21 -9.29 13.65 4.90
N ALA A 22 -8.72 14.07 3.76
CA ALA A 22 -7.57 14.96 3.76
C ALA A 22 -7.94 16.35 4.30
N LEU A 23 -9.08 16.90 3.86
CA LEU A 23 -9.58 18.19 4.34
C LEU A 23 -9.87 18.14 5.85
N ALA A 24 -10.54 17.10 6.33
CA ALA A 24 -10.86 16.93 7.75
C ALA A 24 -9.59 16.89 8.62
N LEU A 25 -8.53 16.21 8.16
CA LEU A 25 -7.25 16.19 8.85
C LEU A 25 -6.59 17.58 8.88
N VAL A 26 -6.61 18.31 7.76
CA VAL A 26 -6.11 19.70 7.71
C VAL A 26 -6.90 20.61 8.64
N CYS A 27 -8.24 20.55 8.62
CA CYS A 27 -9.09 21.31 9.52
C CYS A 27 -8.81 20.98 10.99
N ALA A 28 -8.67 19.70 11.34
CA ALA A 28 -8.34 19.27 12.69
C ALA A 28 -6.99 19.85 13.16
N LEU A 29 -5.95 19.80 12.31
CA LEU A 29 -4.64 20.39 12.63
C LEU A 29 -4.72 21.91 12.83
N ILE A 30 -5.51 22.62 12.01
CA ILE A 30 -5.73 24.06 12.14
C ILE A 30 -6.44 24.38 13.46
N VAL A 31 -7.47 23.60 13.82
CA VAL A 31 -8.21 23.79 15.08
C VAL A 31 -7.30 23.54 16.28
N ILE A 32 -6.51 22.47 16.28
CA ILE A 32 -5.56 22.15 17.36
C ILE A 32 -4.50 23.24 17.45
N GLY A 33 -3.93 23.68 16.32
CA GLY A 33 -2.93 24.75 16.29
C GLY A 33 -3.49 26.07 16.82
N SER A 34 -4.69 26.45 16.41
CA SER A 34 -5.37 27.68 16.87
C SER A 34 -5.67 27.61 18.37
N GLY A 35 -6.11 26.44 18.86
CA GLY A 35 -6.33 26.19 20.28
C GLY A 35 -5.03 26.28 21.10
N ALA A 36 -3.93 25.74 20.58
CA ALA A 36 -2.62 25.83 21.22
C ALA A 36 -2.13 27.28 21.29
N VAL A 37 -2.28 28.07 20.23
CA VAL A 37 -1.95 29.52 20.26
C VAL A 37 -2.79 30.27 21.29
N ARG A 38 -4.12 30.03 21.32
CA ARG A 38 -5.01 30.65 22.31
C ARG A 38 -4.61 30.29 23.74
N LEU A 39 -4.26 29.04 23.98
CA LEU A 39 -3.80 28.56 25.29
C LEU A 39 -2.45 29.18 25.68
N GLY A 40 -1.52 29.32 24.74
CA GLY A 40 -0.24 29.99 24.93
C GLY A 40 -0.39 31.46 25.31
N LEU A 41 -1.30 32.17 24.64
CA LEU A 41 -1.65 33.56 24.97
C LEU A 41 -2.29 33.67 26.36
N GLN A 42 -3.23 32.77 26.69
CA GLN A 42 -3.94 32.81 27.98
C GLN A 42 -3.04 32.47 29.17
N ARG A 43 -2.14 31.48 29.01
CA ARG A 43 -1.25 31.03 30.09
C ARG A 43 0.12 31.72 30.10
N ARG A 44 0.40 32.63 29.15
CA ARG A 44 1.74 33.22 28.91
C ARG A 44 2.87 32.17 28.91
N ALA A 45 2.57 30.99 28.37
CA ALA A 45 3.48 29.86 28.32
C ALA A 45 4.03 29.70 26.90
N TRP A 46 5.31 29.32 26.77
CA TRP A 46 5.99 29.17 25.48
C TRP A 46 5.70 27.82 24.80
N LEU A 47 5.47 26.75 25.59
CA LEU A 47 5.22 25.38 25.12
C LEU A 47 4.06 25.27 24.10
N PRO A 48 2.89 25.92 24.27
CA PRO A 48 1.81 25.85 23.29
C PRO A 48 2.18 26.49 21.93
N PHE A 49 3.03 27.53 21.92
CA PHE A 49 3.52 28.11 20.67
C PHE A 49 4.46 27.14 19.94
N TYR A 50 5.29 26.40 20.69
CA TYR A 50 6.12 25.34 20.11
C TYR A 50 5.27 24.25 19.45
N VAL A 51 4.21 23.78 20.12
CA VAL A 51 3.28 22.79 19.55
C VAL A 51 2.62 23.33 18.28
N ALA A 52 2.15 24.58 18.28
CA ALA A 52 1.56 25.21 17.09
C ALA A 52 2.57 25.29 15.93
N GLY A 53 3.81 25.69 16.19
CA GLY A 53 4.89 25.72 15.20
C GLY A 53 5.19 24.33 14.61
N MET A 54 5.22 23.30 15.46
CA MET A 54 5.44 21.92 15.03
C MET A 54 4.30 21.40 14.12
N LEU A 55 3.04 21.75 14.43
CA LEU A 55 1.90 21.40 13.58
C LEU A 55 1.96 22.10 12.20
N ILE A 56 2.39 23.36 12.15
CA ILE A 56 2.61 24.08 10.89
C ILE A 56 3.71 23.41 10.08
N LEU A 57 4.83 23.04 10.72
CA LEU A 57 5.91 22.34 10.04
C LEU A 57 5.44 21.01 9.42
N VAL A 58 4.64 20.23 10.16
CA VAL A 58 4.03 19.00 9.64
C VAL A 58 3.14 19.28 8.43
N LEU A 59 2.32 20.34 8.46
CA LEU A 59 1.49 20.74 7.33
C LEU A 59 2.33 21.11 6.09
N VAL A 60 3.41 21.89 6.28
CA VAL A 60 4.32 22.29 5.19
C VAL A 60 5.01 21.08 4.57
N VAL A 61 5.41 20.09 5.38
CA VAL A 61 6.02 18.85 4.87
C VAL A 61 4.97 17.98 4.15
N ALA A 62 3.76 17.87 4.72
CA ALA A 62 2.68 17.05 4.17
C ALA A 62 1.93 17.69 2.99
N GLN A 63 2.14 18.98 2.71
CA GLN A 63 1.36 19.74 1.72
C GLN A 63 1.35 19.07 0.33
N ARG A 64 2.48 18.53 -0.13
CA ARG A 64 2.58 17.89 -1.44
C ARG A 64 1.74 16.61 -1.52
N LEU A 65 1.73 15.82 -0.44
CA LEU A 65 0.92 14.60 -0.34
C LEU A 65 -0.57 14.93 -0.25
N ILE A 66 -0.92 16.02 0.44
CA ILE A 66 -2.30 16.51 0.52
C ILE A 66 -2.77 16.97 -0.86
N LEU A 67 -1.99 17.82 -1.54
CA LEU A 67 -2.29 18.30 -2.88
C LEU A 67 -2.35 17.16 -3.91
N ALA A 68 -1.53 16.13 -3.76
CA ALA A 68 -1.57 14.94 -4.61
C ALA A 68 -2.95 14.25 -4.59
N ARG A 69 -3.71 14.33 -3.47
CA ARG A 69 -5.08 13.79 -3.40
C ARG A 69 -6.10 14.61 -4.17
N PHE A 70 -5.83 15.86 -4.48
CA PHE A 70 -6.73 16.70 -5.27
C PHE A 70 -6.50 16.56 -6.78
N ARG A 71 -5.38 15.95 -7.20
CA ARG A 71 -5.10 15.69 -8.62
C ARG A 71 -6.21 14.89 -9.28
N THR A 72 -6.46 15.18 -10.55
CA THR A 72 -7.45 14.48 -11.39
C THR A 72 -7.07 13.01 -11.62
N THR A 73 -5.78 12.67 -11.46
CA THR A 73 -5.23 11.31 -11.53
C THR A 73 -5.45 10.47 -10.26
N ASN A 74 -6.15 10.99 -9.25
CA ASN A 74 -6.41 10.29 -7.99
C ASN A 74 -7.64 9.38 -8.08
N TRP A 75 -7.67 8.48 -9.05
CA TRP A 75 -8.70 7.45 -9.18
C TRP A 75 -8.04 6.07 -9.19
N LEU A 76 -8.65 5.08 -8.55
CA LEU A 76 -8.12 3.71 -8.51
C LEU A 76 -8.80 2.83 -9.56
N ALA A 77 -10.12 2.97 -9.65
CA ALA A 77 -10.94 2.21 -10.57
C ALA A 77 -11.97 3.14 -11.22
N ARG A 78 -12.33 2.85 -12.46
CA ARG A 78 -13.41 3.48 -13.19
C ARG A 78 -14.21 2.41 -13.90
N ALA A 79 -15.48 2.28 -13.54
CA ALA A 79 -16.41 1.40 -14.22
C ALA A 79 -17.13 2.20 -15.31
N GLY A 80 -16.90 1.83 -16.57
CA GLY A 80 -17.61 2.37 -17.73
C GLY A 80 -18.71 1.41 -18.20
N ASP A 81 -19.25 1.65 -19.39
CA ASP A 81 -20.37 0.85 -19.93
C ASP A 81 -19.90 -0.54 -20.42
N THR A 82 -18.69 -0.64 -20.96
CA THR A 82 -18.16 -1.87 -21.59
C THR A 82 -17.20 -2.66 -20.70
N GLY A 83 -16.67 -2.05 -19.64
CA GLY A 83 -15.69 -2.69 -18.78
C GLY A 83 -15.13 -1.79 -17.70
N LEU A 84 -14.09 -2.29 -17.05
CA LEU A 84 -13.45 -1.71 -15.89
C LEU A 84 -12.04 -1.23 -16.21
N PHE A 85 -11.75 0.03 -15.91
CA PHE A 85 -10.40 0.56 -15.93
C PHE A 85 -9.82 0.55 -14.52
N ILE A 86 -8.67 -0.09 -14.33
CA ILE A 86 -7.96 -0.15 -13.05
C ILE A 86 -6.59 0.50 -13.22
N GLN A 87 -6.23 1.39 -12.29
CA GLN A 87 -4.92 2.02 -12.25
C GLN A 87 -3.97 1.27 -11.30
N PHE A 88 -2.75 0.98 -11.77
CA PHE A 88 -1.70 0.33 -10.97
C PHE A 88 -1.03 1.24 -9.95
N ARG A 89 -1.15 2.55 -10.12
CA ARG A 89 -0.53 3.57 -9.27
C ARG A 89 -1.59 4.23 -8.40
N SER A 90 -1.26 4.44 -7.14
CA SER A 90 -2.05 5.28 -6.24
C SER A 90 -1.56 6.74 -6.25
N TYR A 91 -2.32 7.65 -5.64
CA TYR A 91 -1.91 9.06 -5.46
C TYR A 91 -0.58 9.23 -4.71
N LEU A 92 -0.13 8.22 -3.96
CA LEU A 92 1.16 8.27 -3.28
C LEU A 92 2.34 8.24 -4.26
N ASN A 93 2.13 7.77 -5.48
CA ASN A 93 3.14 7.76 -6.55
C ASN A 93 3.02 9.01 -7.46
N TYR A 94 2.54 10.14 -6.93
CA TYR A 94 2.28 11.37 -7.72
C TYR A 94 3.52 11.96 -8.43
N GLY A 95 4.73 11.61 -7.99
CA GLY A 95 5.98 12.07 -8.59
C GLY A 95 6.40 11.28 -9.83
N PHE A 96 5.74 10.16 -10.14
CA PHE A 96 6.12 9.31 -11.27
C PHE A 96 5.63 9.89 -12.62
N PRO A 97 6.34 9.66 -13.73
CA PRO A 97 5.98 10.18 -15.04
C PRO A 97 4.63 9.62 -15.51
N ALA A 98 3.75 10.50 -15.98
CA ALA A 98 2.38 10.18 -16.38
C ALA A 98 2.26 9.47 -17.75
N GLU A 99 3.35 9.45 -18.52
CA GLU A 99 3.41 8.89 -19.88
C GLU A 99 3.52 7.35 -19.90
N ALA A 100 3.76 6.75 -18.74
CA ALA A 100 3.86 5.30 -18.61
C ALA A 100 2.47 4.62 -18.70
N PRO A 101 2.36 3.44 -19.34
CA PRO A 101 1.14 2.66 -19.36
C PRO A 101 0.85 2.13 -17.95
N THR A 102 -0.12 2.74 -17.28
CA THR A 102 -0.42 2.50 -15.85
C THR A 102 -1.88 2.08 -15.62
N VAL A 103 -2.66 1.98 -16.69
CA VAL A 103 -4.06 1.63 -16.67
C VAL A 103 -4.27 0.35 -17.48
N VAL A 104 -5.05 -0.56 -16.90
CA VAL A 104 -5.57 -1.76 -17.55
C VAL A 104 -7.05 -1.65 -17.72
N PHE A 105 -7.52 -2.03 -18.90
CA PHE A 105 -8.92 -2.22 -19.21
C PHE A 105 -9.25 -3.70 -19.09
N ILE A 106 -10.31 -4.03 -18.38
CA ILE A 106 -10.84 -5.38 -18.20
C ILE A 106 -12.30 -5.37 -18.67
N PRO A 107 -12.63 -6.00 -19.81
CA PRO A 107 -14.00 -6.21 -20.23
C PRO A 107 -14.80 -6.95 -19.17
N TYR A 108 -16.08 -6.63 -19.02
CA TYR A 108 -16.93 -7.33 -18.04
C TYR A 108 -17.04 -8.84 -18.31
N GLU A 109 -17.00 -9.23 -19.58
CA GLU A 109 -17.05 -10.63 -20.02
C GLU A 109 -15.85 -11.45 -19.54
N GLU A 110 -14.71 -10.80 -19.29
CA GLU A 110 -13.53 -11.46 -18.77
C GLU A 110 -13.61 -11.68 -17.25
N ILE A 111 -14.52 -11.01 -16.54
CA ILE A 111 -14.64 -11.13 -15.09
C ILE A 111 -15.62 -12.27 -14.76
N ARG A 112 -15.08 -13.44 -14.39
CA ARG A 112 -15.88 -14.59 -13.97
C ARG A 112 -16.55 -14.36 -12.63
N ARG A 113 -15.74 -13.92 -11.66
CA ARG A 113 -16.17 -13.75 -10.27
C ARG A 113 -15.52 -12.53 -9.65
N ALA A 114 -16.26 -11.89 -8.75
CA ALA A 114 -15.75 -10.79 -7.95
C ALA A 114 -16.07 -11.04 -6.48
N ARG A 115 -15.12 -10.79 -5.60
CA ARG A 115 -15.34 -10.95 -4.16
C ARG A 115 -14.65 -9.87 -3.35
N ARG A 116 -15.25 -9.59 -2.19
CA ARG A 116 -14.66 -8.68 -1.20
C ARG A 116 -13.91 -9.48 -0.16
N VAL A 117 -12.64 -9.15 0.07
CA VAL A 117 -11.82 -9.74 1.12
C VAL A 117 -11.42 -8.66 2.12
N ARG A 118 -11.76 -8.85 3.39
CA ARG A 118 -11.23 -8.01 4.47
C ARG A 118 -10.01 -8.71 5.04
N LYS A 119 -8.81 -8.19 4.78
CA LYS A 119 -7.56 -8.71 5.29
C LYS A 119 -7.21 -7.97 6.59
N ARG A 120 -7.27 -8.67 7.72
CA ARG A 120 -6.72 -8.19 8.99
C ARG A 120 -5.31 -8.73 9.12
N ARG A 121 -4.36 -7.85 9.37
CA ARG A 121 -2.96 -8.21 9.52
C ARG A 121 -2.46 -7.68 10.85
N ARG A 122 -1.97 -8.55 11.72
CA ARG A 122 -1.20 -8.12 12.89
C ARG A 122 0.27 -8.17 12.54
N VAL A 123 0.91 -7.01 12.53
CA VAL A 123 2.36 -6.88 12.31
C VAL A 123 2.95 -6.39 13.63
N PRO A 124 4.09 -6.93 14.10
CA PRO A 124 4.79 -6.34 15.24
C PRO A 124 5.11 -4.87 14.95
N ALA A 125 4.83 -3.98 15.92
CA ALA A 125 5.17 -2.57 15.79
C ALA A 125 6.69 -2.41 15.70
N MET A 126 7.12 -1.41 14.94
CA MET A 126 8.55 -1.16 14.76
C MET A 126 9.08 -0.46 16.03
N GLY A 127 9.67 -1.23 16.94
CA GLY A 127 10.23 -0.75 18.21
C GLY A 127 10.47 -1.87 19.20
N ASP A 128 11.07 -1.52 20.36
CA ASP A 128 11.39 -2.46 21.46
C ASP A 128 10.18 -2.81 22.34
N ARG A 129 9.00 -2.26 22.01
CA ARG A 129 7.75 -2.57 22.68
C ARG A 129 7.02 -3.67 21.92
N ASP A 130 6.56 -4.66 22.67
CA ASP A 130 5.76 -5.82 22.24
C ASP A 130 4.34 -5.43 21.77
N GLU A 131 4.22 -4.26 21.15
CA GLU A 131 2.97 -3.69 20.67
C GLU A 131 2.72 -4.22 19.26
N SER A 132 1.55 -4.81 19.01
CA SER A 132 1.17 -5.26 17.68
C SER A 132 0.32 -4.20 16.98
N SER A 133 0.69 -3.85 15.75
CA SER A 133 -0.11 -2.98 14.89
C SER A 133 -1.09 -3.83 14.10
N GLU A 134 -2.39 -3.67 14.37
CA GLU A 134 -3.45 -4.25 13.56
C GLU A 134 -3.72 -3.37 12.34
N GLN A 135 -3.32 -3.85 11.16
CA GLN A 135 -3.64 -3.25 9.87
C GLN A 135 -4.82 -3.97 9.25
N VAL A 136 -5.95 -3.27 9.14
CA VAL A 136 -7.13 -3.75 8.41
C VAL A 136 -7.10 -3.16 7.00
N ARG A 137 -7.00 -4.03 5.99
CA ARG A 137 -7.10 -3.65 4.57
C ARG A 137 -8.33 -4.29 3.94
N THR A 138 -9.06 -3.51 3.15
CA THR A 138 -10.13 -4.05 2.32
C THR A 138 -9.57 -4.28 0.94
N VAL A 139 -9.87 -5.44 0.38
CA VAL A 139 -9.36 -5.90 -0.90
C VAL A 139 -10.54 -6.39 -1.73
N VAL A 140 -10.50 -6.15 -3.03
CA VAL A 140 -11.41 -6.75 -4.01
C VAL A 140 -10.60 -7.72 -4.84
N GLU A 141 -11.00 -8.99 -4.84
CA GLU A 141 -10.41 -10.02 -5.69
C GLU A 141 -11.32 -10.24 -6.90
N LEU A 142 -10.75 -10.19 -8.10
CA LEU A 142 -11.41 -10.40 -9.38
C LEU A 142 -10.79 -11.65 -10.03
N GLU A 143 -11.63 -12.62 -10.35
CA GLU A 143 -11.23 -13.81 -11.10
C GLU A 143 -11.46 -13.58 -12.58
N LEU A 144 -10.39 -13.65 -13.36
CA LEU A 144 -10.35 -13.36 -14.79
C LEU A 144 -10.36 -14.67 -15.60
N ALA A 145 -11.19 -14.72 -16.64
CA ALA A 145 -11.27 -15.83 -17.60
C ALA A 145 -10.17 -15.77 -18.69
N GLY A 146 -9.72 -14.56 -19.01
CA GLY A 146 -8.84 -14.28 -20.14
C GLY A 146 -7.35 -14.51 -19.85
N ASP A 147 -6.52 -14.33 -20.87
CA ASP A 147 -5.07 -14.38 -20.72
C ASP A 147 -4.57 -13.17 -19.92
N THR A 148 -4.04 -13.45 -18.73
CA THR A 148 -3.49 -12.46 -17.80
C THR A 148 -1.98 -12.30 -17.92
N ALA A 149 -1.31 -13.04 -18.81
CA ALA A 149 0.11 -12.85 -19.10
C ALA A 149 0.50 -11.40 -19.44
N PRO A 150 -0.24 -10.67 -20.32
CA PRO A 150 0.09 -9.27 -20.60
C PRO A 150 -0.12 -8.37 -19.37
N LEU A 151 -1.10 -8.67 -18.53
CA LEU A 151 -1.36 -7.97 -17.27
C LEU A 151 -0.23 -8.20 -16.27
N ALA A 152 0.26 -9.43 -16.14
CA ALA A 152 1.37 -9.79 -15.28
C ALA A 152 2.66 -9.11 -15.71
N GLN A 153 2.95 -9.09 -17.01
CA GLN A 153 4.13 -8.42 -17.56
C GLN A 153 4.08 -6.91 -17.33
N ALA A 154 2.92 -6.27 -17.56
CA ALA A 154 2.74 -4.84 -17.30
C ALA A 154 2.91 -4.49 -15.82
N LEU A 155 2.37 -5.32 -14.92
CA LEU A 155 2.50 -5.14 -13.48
C LEU A 155 3.96 -5.33 -13.01
N ALA A 156 4.66 -6.35 -13.53
CA ALA A 156 6.07 -6.60 -13.22
C ALA A 156 6.97 -5.44 -13.70
N ALA A 157 6.73 -4.91 -14.90
CA ALA A 157 7.45 -3.76 -15.43
C ALA A 157 7.25 -2.50 -14.56
N GLU A 158 6.02 -2.28 -14.08
CA GLU A 158 5.69 -1.17 -13.19
C GLU A 158 6.38 -1.33 -11.81
N LEU A 159 6.41 -2.54 -11.25
CA LEU A 159 7.12 -2.82 -10.00
C LEU A 159 8.64 -2.59 -10.11
N ALA A 160 9.22 -2.96 -11.26
CA ALA A 160 10.64 -2.79 -11.56
C ALA A 160 11.03 -1.32 -11.80
N THR A 161 10.09 -0.45 -12.18
CA THR A 161 10.37 0.95 -12.53
C THR A 161 10.93 1.73 -11.33
N PRO A 162 12.18 2.25 -11.38
CA PRO A 162 12.78 2.95 -10.25
C PRO A 162 12.03 4.26 -9.95
N ALA A 163 12.02 4.65 -8.67
CA ALA A 163 11.42 5.93 -8.28
C ALA A 163 12.24 7.09 -8.84
N PRO A 164 11.59 8.13 -9.40
CA PRO A 164 12.29 9.26 -10.00
C PRO A 164 13.19 9.95 -8.97
N LYS A 165 14.38 10.38 -9.41
CA LYS A 165 15.31 11.15 -8.58
C LYS A 165 14.88 12.62 -8.61
N GLU A 166 14.51 13.18 -7.47
CA GLU A 166 14.31 14.62 -7.30
C GLU A 166 15.66 15.28 -7.02
N ALA A 167 16.12 16.15 -7.92
CA ALA A 167 17.29 16.99 -7.67
C ALA A 167 16.90 18.12 -6.70
N ARG A 168 17.68 18.27 -5.62
CA ARG A 168 17.59 19.39 -4.67
C ARG A 168 18.96 20.04 -4.55
N TRP A 169 18.97 21.25 -3.99
CA TRP A 169 20.21 22.04 -3.83
C TRP A 169 21.29 21.33 -2.99
N TYR A 170 20.92 20.35 -2.17
CA TYR A 170 21.82 19.52 -1.35
C TYR A 170 22.00 18.08 -1.86
N GLY A 171 21.61 17.78 -3.11
CA GLY A 171 21.77 16.46 -3.73
C GLY A 171 20.49 15.85 -4.28
N SER A 172 20.56 14.62 -4.77
CA SER A 172 19.40 13.90 -5.33
C SER A 172 18.74 13.00 -4.29
N THR A 173 17.44 13.15 -4.08
CA THR A 173 16.65 12.26 -3.21
C THR A 173 15.66 11.45 -4.05
N SER A 174 15.44 10.18 -3.71
CA SER A 174 14.42 9.34 -4.34
C SER A 174 13.56 8.68 -3.25
N THR A 175 12.26 8.59 -3.49
CA THR A 175 11.34 7.94 -2.54
C THR A 175 11.51 6.43 -2.60
N ARG A 176 11.92 5.82 -1.48
CA ARG A 176 12.07 4.35 -1.36
C ARG A 176 10.73 3.62 -1.23
N TYR A 177 9.67 4.34 -0.87
CA TYR A 177 8.33 3.79 -0.72
C TYR A 177 7.53 3.89 -2.02
N LYS A 178 7.02 2.76 -2.51
CA LYS A 178 6.10 2.70 -3.64
C LYS A 178 4.82 2.01 -3.21
N HIS A 179 3.69 2.64 -3.47
CA HIS A 179 2.40 2.05 -3.14
C HIS A 179 1.72 1.49 -4.38
N HIS A 180 1.66 0.16 -4.46
CA HIS A 180 1.04 -0.60 -5.55
C HIS A 180 -0.26 -1.24 -5.06
N PRO A 181 -1.42 -0.62 -5.32
CA PRO A 181 -2.72 -1.14 -4.89
C PRO A 181 -3.19 -2.38 -5.67
N VAL A 182 -2.59 -2.70 -6.82
CA VAL A 182 -3.00 -3.83 -7.67
C VAL A 182 -1.92 -4.91 -7.64
N ARG A 183 -2.34 -6.17 -7.48
CA ARG A 183 -1.45 -7.35 -7.45
C ARG A 183 -2.10 -8.55 -8.10
N LEU A 184 -1.31 -9.44 -8.67
CA LEU A 184 -1.78 -10.76 -9.07
C LEU A 184 -1.44 -11.77 -7.98
N LYS A 185 -2.45 -12.42 -7.41
CA LYS A 185 -2.28 -13.47 -6.40
C LYS A 185 -2.10 -14.84 -7.04
N SER A 186 -2.78 -15.05 -8.16
CA SER A 186 -2.62 -16.19 -9.04
C SER A 186 -2.78 -15.72 -10.48
N PRO A 187 -2.42 -16.53 -11.49
CA PRO A 187 -2.58 -16.13 -12.89
C PRO A 187 -4.01 -15.64 -13.19
N ALA A 188 -5.04 -16.29 -12.64
CA ALA A 188 -6.42 -15.88 -12.87
C ALA A 188 -6.98 -14.87 -11.84
N CYS A 189 -6.26 -14.54 -10.76
CA CYS A 189 -6.82 -13.75 -9.64
C CYS A 189 -6.09 -12.41 -9.46
N LEU A 190 -6.80 -11.34 -9.83
CA LEU A 190 -6.38 -9.96 -9.63
C LEU A 190 -6.87 -9.44 -8.27
N GLU A 191 -5.95 -8.95 -7.48
CA GLU A 191 -6.18 -8.37 -6.17
C GLU A 191 -6.06 -6.84 -6.24
N VAL A 192 -7.09 -6.13 -5.78
CA VAL A 192 -7.12 -4.67 -5.75
C VAL A 192 -7.36 -4.18 -4.32
N GLU A 193 -6.38 -3.51 -3.73
CA GLU A 193 -6.48 -2.87 -2.42
C GLU A 193 -7.44 -1.67 -2.48
N TRP A 194 -8.55 -1.78 -1.76
CA TRP A 194 -9.64 -0.81 -1.78
C TRP A 194 -9.51 0.23 -0.67
N GLY A 195 -8.89 1.36 -1.01
CA GLY A 195 -8.78 2.56 -0.15
C GLY A 195 -9.62 3.75 -0.62
N VAL A 196 -10.54 3.53 -1.56
CA VAL A 196 -11.25 4.58 -2.31
C VAL A 196 -12.74 4.68 -1.98
N VAL A 197 -13.34 5.79 -2.39
CA VAL A 197 -14.76 6.12 -2.29
C VAL A 197 -15.34 6.25 -3.70
N PRO A 198 -16.52 5.68 -4.02
CA PRO A 198 -17.38 4.85 -3.16
C PRO A 198 -16.72 3.57 -2.62
N ASN A 199 -17.27 3.01 -1.54
CA ASN A 199 -16.68 1.84 -0.86
C ASN A 199 -16.72 0.58 -1.74
N ALA A 200 -16.00 -0.47 -1.32
CA ALA A 200 -15.92 -1.73 -2.09
C ALA A 200 -17.29 -2.42 -2.28
N ARG A 201 -18.25 -2.19 -1.36
CA ARG A 201 -19.61 -2.73 -1.52
C ARG A 201 -20.32 -2.08 -2.69
N ALA A 202 -20.32 -0.75 -2.76
CA ALA A 202 -20.93 0.00 -3.86
C ALA A 202 -20.30 -0.32 -5.22
N PHE A 203 -19.01 -0.62 -5.24
CA PHE A 203 -18.32 -1.15 -6.43
C PHE A 203 -18.88 -2.51 -6.86
N LEU A 204 -18.90 -3.47 -5.95
CA LEU A 204 -19.43 -4.81 -6.21
C LEU A 204 -20.92 -4.79 -6.57
N ASP A 205 -21.73 -3.98 -5.89
CA ASP A 205 -23.15 -3.81 -6.23
C ASP A 205 -23.34 -3.30 -7.67
N GLY A 206 -22.39 -2.53 -8.21
CA GLY A 206 -22.36 -2.14 -9.62
C GLY A 206 -22.00 -3.31 -10.56
N LEU A 207 -21.08 -4.18 -10.14
CA LEU A 207 -20.65 -5.36 -10.91
C LEU A 207 -21.67 -6.50 -10.90
N ARG A 208 -22.61 -6.53 -9.95
CA ARG A 208 -23.64 -7.60 -9.84
C ARG A 208 -24.42 -7.84 -11.13
N ARG A 209 -24.52 -6.84 -12.01
CA ARG A 209 -25.25 -6.94 -13.28
C ARG A 209 -24.50 -7.75 -14.33
N TYR A 210 -23.18 -7.90 -14.18
CA TYR A 210 -22.31 -8.45 -15.21
C TYR A 210 -21.56 -9.71 -14.74
N THR A 211 -21.43 -9.92 -13.43
CA THR A 211 -20.55 -10.96 -12.86
C THR A 211 -21.16 -11.57 -11.58
N GLU A 212 -20.83 -12.84 -11.32
CA GLU A 212 -21.17 -13.53 -10.07
C GLU A 212 -20.37 -12.97 -8.88
N ILE A 213 -21.06 -12.62 -7.80
CA ILE A 213 -20.42 -12.06 -6.60
C ILE A 213 -20.43 -13.08 -5.48
N GLU A 214 -19.24 -13.54 -5.11
CA GLU A 214 -19.07 -14.45 -3.98
C GLU A 214 -19.29 -13.72 -2.64
N PRO A 215 -19.68 -14.46 -1.58
CA PRO A 215 -19.82 -13.90 -0.26
C PRO A 215 -18.51 -13.26 0.22
N PRO A 216 -18.59 -12.17 1.02
CA PRO A 216 -17.40 -11.51 1.52
C PRO A 216 -16.62 -12.43 2.47
N VAL A 217 -15.31 -12.53 2.27
CA VAL A 217 -14.42 -13.33 3.11
C VAL A 217 -13.62 -12.41 4.04
N GLU A 218 -13.44 -12.82 5.29
CA GLU A 218 -12.51 -12.18 6.22
C GLU A 218 -11.30 -13.10 6.41
N THR A 219 -10.12 -12.58 6.13
CA THR A 219 -8.86 -13.31 6.31
C THR A 219 -8.04 -12.61 7.38
N SER A 220 -7.76 -13.31 8.47
CA SER A 220 -6.81 -12.84 9.49
C SER A 220 -5.45 -13.47 9.23
N GLN A 221 -4.42 -12.65 9.13
CA GLN A 221 -3.03 -13.08 9.03
C GLN A 221 -2.29 -12.58 10.27
N ASP A 222 -1.83 -13.51 11.08
CA ASP A 222 -1.00 -13.20 12.25
C ASP A 222 0.48 -13.34 11.86
N TYR A 223 1.22 -12.23 11.96
CA TYR A 223 2.66 -12.17 11.77
C TYR A 223 3.42 -11.94 13.08
N VAL A 224 2.73 -11.92 14.22
CA VAL A 224 3.33 -11.75 15.55
C VAL A 224 3.88 -13.09 16.05
N HIS A 225 3.11 -14.17 15.87
CA HIS A 225 3.48 -15.51 16.34
C HIS A 225 4.09 -16.39 15.22
N LEU A 226 5.00 -15.85 14.41
CA LEU A 226 5.64 -16.64 13.35
C LEU A 226 6.62 -17.69 13.89
N GLN A 227 7.14 -17.50 15.10
CA GLN A 227 8.05 -18.44 15.77
C GLN A 227 7.43 -19.83 15.98
N THR A 228 6.11 -19.94 16.09
CA THR A 228 5.40 -21.22 16.28
C THR A 228 5.18 -21.99 14.97
N LYS A 229 5.54 -21.41 13.82
CA LYS A 229 5.37 -22.02 12.50
C LYS A 229 6.65 -22.68 12.02
N SER A 230 6.52 -23.59 11.05
CA SER A 230 7.69 -24.20 10.38
C SER A 230 8.51 -23.14 9.64
N ARG A 231 9.80 -23.41 9.44
CA ARG A 231 10.73 -22.52 8.75
C ARG A 231 10.24 -22.17 7.32
N ASP A 232 9.73 -23.15 6.59
CA ASP A 232 9.17 -22.94 5.24
C ASP A 232 7.94 -22.01 5.25
N GLU A 233 7.07 -22.13 6.27
CA GLU A 233 5.94 -21.22 6.43
C GLU A 233 6.39 -19.81 6.84
N GLN A 234 7.41 -19.68 7.68
CA GLN A 234 7.99 -18.39 8.06
C GLN A 234 8.55 -17.65 6.84
N GLU A 235 9.38 -18.34 6.04
CA GLU A 235 9.98 -17.78 4.82
C GLU A 235 8.91 -17.38 3.81
N LYS A 236 7.90 -18.22 3.58
CA LYS A 236 6.76 -17.88 2.71
C LYS A 236 6.02 -16.63 3.19
N ARG A 237 5.80 -16.48 4.50
CA ARG A 237 5.14 -15.30 5.08
C ARG A 237 6.00 -14.04 4.97
N LEU A 238 7.32 -14.17 5.06
CA LEU A 238 8.26 -13.07 4.84
C LEU A 238 8.26 -12.61 3.38
N VAL A 239 8.22 -13.55 2.43
CA VAL A 239 8.06 -13.25 0.99
C VAL A 239 6.73 -12.53 0.75
N GLU A 240 5.62 -13.06 1.25
CA GLU A 240 4.29 -12.41 1.14
C GLU A 240 4.30 -10.97 1.71
N LEU A 241 5.05 -10.71 2.79
CA LEU A 241 5.19 -9.36 3.37
C LEU A 241 6.03 -8.43 2.48
N ALA A 242 7.15 -8.93 1.95
CA ALA A 242 8.04 -8.17 1.10
C ALA A 242 7.38 -7.83 -0.26
N GLU A 243 6.73 -8.81 -0.89
CA GLU A 243 5.88 -8.61 -2.06
C GLU A 243 4.70 -7.67 -1.76
N ALA A 244 4.21 -7.70 -0.51
CA ALA A 244 3.21 -6.76 -0.06
C ALA A 244 3.72 -5.31 0.11
N GLY A 245 4.97 -5.02 -0.26
CA GLY A 245 5.60 -3.71 -0.16
C GLY A 245 5.98 -3.32 1.26
N GLN A 246 5.95 -4.27 2.21
CA GLN A 246 6.32 -4.07 3.61
C GLN A 246 7.70 -4.66 3.90
N VAL A 247 8.66 -4.36 3.02
CA VAL A 247 10.03 -4.87 3.08
C VAL A 247 10.68 -4.59 4.44
N MET A 248 10.51 -3.38 5.00
CA MET A 248 11.07 -3.05 6.32
C MET A 248 10.48 -3.90 7.46
N ALA A 249 9.19 -4.21 7.40
CA ALA A 249 8.57 -5.09 8.40
C ALA A 249 9.05 -6.53 8.24
N ALA A 250 9.19 -7.02 7.00
CA ALA A 250 9.77 -8.32 6.71
C ALA A 250 11.22 -8.43 7.23
N ILE A 251 12.04 -7.39 7.02
CA ILE A 251 13.41 -7.33 7.55
C ILE A 251 13.40 -7.36 9.08
N THR A 252 12.58 -6.53 9.74
CA THR A 252 12.49 -6.53 11.21
C THR A 252 12.08 -7.90 11.75
N ILE A 253 11.09 -8.54 11.15
CA ILE A 253 10.64 -9.88 11.53
C ILE A 253 11.76 -10.90 11.29
N ALA A 254 12.47 -10.86 10.16
CA ALA A 254 13.58 -11.76 9.89
C ALA A 254 14.73 -11.61 10.91
N ARG A 255 15.02 -10.37 11.36
CA ARG A 255 15.98 -10.13 12.45
C ARG A 255 15.53 -10.77 13.75
N GLN A 256 14.24 -10.66 14.09
CA GLN A 256 13.67 -11.23 15.32
C GLN A 256 13.59 -12.76 15.27
N LEU A 257 13.28 -13.35 14.11
CA LEU A 257 13.13 -14.79 13.93
C LEU A 257 14.48 -15.53 13.85
N TYR A 258 15.46 -14.96 13.16
CA TYR A 258 16.72 -15.63 12.85
C TYR A 258 17.95 -15.00 13.53
N GLY A 259 17.77 -13.95 14.34
CA GLY A 259 18.87 -13.27 15.03
C GLY A 259 19.81 -12.50 14.10
N TYR A 260 19.40 -12.25 12.85
CA TYR A 260 20.25 -11.59 11.86
C TYR A 260 20.51 -10.12 12.18
N ASP A 261 21.69 -9.63 11.77
CA ASP A 261 21.96 -8.19 11.70
C ASP A 261 21.10 -7.53 10.59
N LEU A 262 21.09 -6.19 10.56
CA LEU A 262 20.24 -5.46 9.60
C LEU A 262 20.60 -5.77 8.14
N LYS A 263 21.88 -6.00 7.84
CA LYS A 263 22.36 -6.25 6.48
C LYS A 263 22.00 -7.68 6.06
N ALA A 264 22.32 -8.66 6.89
CA ALA A 264 22.01 -10.07 6.70
C ALA A 264 20.49 -10.29 6.57
N ALA A 265 19.67 -9.65 7.40
CA ALA A 265 18.22 -9.75 7.28
C ALA A 265 17.67 -9.12 5.99
N ARG A 266 18.29 -8.03 5.52
CA ARG A 266 17.94 -7.42 4.25
C ARG A 266 18.30 -8.33 3.09
N ASP A 267 19.53 -8.82 3.06
CA ASP A 267 20.04 -9.70 2.01
C ASP A 267 19.19 -10.99 1.96
N PHE A 268 18.85 -11.56 3.11
CA PHE A 268 17.95 -12.72 3.22
C PHE A 268 16.55 -12.47 2.63
N VAL A 269 15.91 -11.34 2.96
CA VAL A 269 14.58 -11.00 2.42
C VAL A 269 14.65 -10.70 0.91
N GLU A 270 15.72 -10.08 0.44
CA GLU A 270 15.95 -9.83 -0.99
C GLU A 270 16.20 -11.14 -1.77
N ASP A 271 16.96 -12.09 -1.20
CA ASP A 271 17.22 -13.41 -1.78
C ASP A 271 15.94 -14.27 -1.86
N LEU A 272 15.15 -14.29 -0.79
CA LEU A 272 13.83 -14.93 -0.75
C LEU A 272 12.90 -14.39 -1.84
N ARG A 273 12.92 -13.07 -2.08
CA ARG A 273 12.12 -12.43 -3.13
C ARG A 273 12.67 -12.69 -4.54
N GLY A 274 13.99 -12.84 -4.67
CA GLY A 274 14.68 -13.13 -5.93
C GLY A 274 14.60 -14.59 -6.38
N GLY A 275 13.97 -15.48 -5.59
CA GLY A 275 13.90 -16.91 -5.87
C GLY A 275 15.24 -17.64 -5.71
N LYS A 276 16.25 -16.98 -5.14
CA LYS A 276 17.54 -17.60 -4.81
C LYS A 276 17.43 -18.18 -3.40
N GLY A 277 16.88 -19.39 -3.31
CA GLY A 277 16.88 -20.14 -2.06
C GLY A 277 18.32 -20.45 -1.60
N ARG A 278 18.60 -20.08 -0.33
CA ARG A 278 19.77 -20.35 0.54
C ARG A 278 21.11 -19.67 0.24
N PRO A 279 21.51 -18.70 1.08
CA PRO A 279 22.82 -18.71 1.72
C PRO A 279 22.81 -19.66 2.93
N VAL A 280 23.91 -20.39 3.11
CA VAL A 280 24.17 -21.36 4.18
C VAL A 280 24.08 -20.69 5.56
N ASP A 281 23.41 -21.36 6.51
CA ASP A 281 23.30 -20.92 7.91
C ASP A 281 24.71 -20.67 8.51
N PRO A 282 25.02 -19.48 9.06
CA PRO A 282 26.11 -19.39 10.01
C PRO A 282 25.62 -20.06 11.30
N VAL A 283 26.18 -21.23 11.59
CA VAL A 283 26.08 -21.90 12.88
C VAL A 283 26.58 -20.92 13.94
N ILE A 284 25.67 -20.33 14.71
CA ILE A 284 26.04 -19.61 15.94
C ILE A 284 26.31 -20.69 16.99
N PRO A 285 27.54 -20.83 17.51
CA PRO A 285 27.82 -21.81 18.55
C PRO A 285 27.05 -21.46 19.82
N PRO A 286 26.65 -22.47 20.63
CA PRO A 286 25.93 -22.23 21.87
C PRO A 286 26.77 -21.34 22.78
N ALA A 287 26.13 -20.29 23.33
CA ALA A 287 26.73 -19.46 24.36
C ALA A 287 27.16 -20.35 25.52
N SER A 288 28.48 -20.43 25.74
CA SER A 288 29.07 -21.10 26.88
C SER A 288 28.54 -20.43 28.15
N SER A 289 27.85 -21.22 28.97
CA SER A 289 27.56 -20.90 30.36
C SER A 289 28.87 -20.68 31.13
N ASN A 290 28.97 -19.55 31.82
CA ASN A 290 29.74 -19.37 33.04
C ASN A 290 28.84 -18.67 34.06
#